data_AF-A0A7C3L6X4-F1
#
_entry.id   AF-A0A7C3L6X4-F1
#
_cell.length_a   1.000
_cell.length_b   1.000
_cell.length_c   1.000
_cell.angle_alpha   90.00
_cell.angle_beta   90.00
_cell.angle_gamma   90.00
#
_symmetry.space_group_name_H-M   'P 1'
#
loop_
_entity.id
_entity.type
_entity.pdbx_description
1 polymer ?
#
loop_
_entity_poly.entity_id
_entity_poly.type
_entity_poly.pdbx_seq_one_letter_code
_entity_poly.pdbx_strand_id
1 'polypeptide(L)'
;MKEETFSLQTMLSTLYKIKNNKAKKRLIFDQAPIGGIGSQWVKAFFISLPIILYIGIFNPKIFAMLGIAQAIIFYIVFLSMIMIMIAGLTFINNNKVMRQIAPSWNKLFPSVELTQVLSSGTTPYKDFLKSYNRLLSMDLDDKELETKMKENFQHMQEENKEIYEMMTNRR
;
A
#
# COMPACT_ATOMS: atom_id res chain seq x y z
N MET A 1 24.37 -3.19 -0.64
CA MET A 1 23.39 -3.18 0.46
C MET A 1 23.14 -4.63 0.84
N LYS A 2 23.22 -5.02 2.11
CA LYS A 2 22.81 -6.37 2.54
C LYS A 2 21.35 -6.56 2.12
N GLU A 3 21.04 -7.67 1.45
CA GLU A 3 19.65 -8.06 1.18
C GLU A 3 19.01 -8.43 2.52
N GLU A 4 18.31 -7.49 3.13
CA GLU A 4 17.45 -7.79 4.27
C GLU A 4 16.33 -8.72 3.79
N THR A 5 16.38 -9.96 4.22
CA THR A 5 15.32 -10.94 3.96
C THR A 5 14.21 -10.73 4.97
N PHE A 6 13.05 -10.29 4.51
CA PHE A 6 11.87 -10.07 5.34
C PHE A 6 11.01 -11.34 5.42
N SER A 7 10.47 -11.61 6.61
CA SER A 7 9.50 -12.69 6.80
C SER A 7 8.19 -12.41 6.06
N LEU A 8 7.40 -13.46 5.79
CA LEU A 8 6.14 -13.33 5.06
C LEU A 8 5.15 -12.44 5.83
N GLN A 9 5.01 -12.66 7.13
CA GLN A 9 4.21 -11.82 8.01
C GLN A 9 4.67 -10.35 7.98
N THR A 10 5.99 -10.11 7.96
CA THR A 10 6.54 -8.74 7.88
C THR A 10 6.10 -8.08 6.57
N MET A 11 6.29 -8.75 5.44
CA MET A 11 5.87 -8.23 4.13
C MET A 11 4.37 -7.95 4.10
N LEU A 12 3.53 -8.88 4.55
CA LEU A 12 2.08 -8.70 4.54
C LEU A 12 1.61 -7.59 5.48
N SER A 13 2.30 -7.37 6.61
CA SER A 13 1.98 -6.27 7.53
C SER A 13 2.25 -4.88 6.94
N THR A 14 3.21 -4.77 5.99
CA THR A 14 3.44 -3.52 5.23
C THR A 14 2.28 -3.22 4.27
N LEU A 15 1.68 -4.25 3.68
CA LEU A 15 0.67 -4.16 2.64
C LEU A 15 -0.76 -4.07 3.20
N TYR A 16 -1.01 -4.76 4.31
CA TYR A 16 -2.32 -4.92 4.91
C TYR A 16 -2.39 -4.36 6.33
N LYS A 17 -3.55 -3.84 6.69
CA LYS A 17 -3.92 -3.54 8.07
C LYS A 17 -4.78 -4.68 8.57
N ILE A 18 -4.36 -5.34 9.64
CA ILE A 18 -5.12 -6.41 10.28
C ILE A 18 -5.96 -5.79 11.41
N LYS A 19 -7.25 -6.09 11.43
CA LYS A 19 -8.16 -5.76 12.54
C LYS A 19 -9.21 -6.86 12.64
N ASN A 20 -9.40 -7.43 13.84
CA ASN A 20 -10.36 -8.51 14.11
C ASN A 20 -10.22 -9.69 13.12
N ASN A 21 -9.00 -10.20 12.93
CA ASN A 21 -8.67 -11.29 11.99
C ASN A 21 -9.09 -11.03 10.53
N LYS A 22 -9.25 -9.76 10.15
CA LYS A 22 -9.50 -9.34 8.77
C LYS A 22 -8.40 -8.39 8.32
N ALA A 23 -7.71 -8.76 7.25
CA ALA A 23 -6.80 -7.91 6.51
C ALA A 23 -7.59 -6.98 5.57
N LYS A 24 -7.21 -5.70 5.60
CA LYS A 24 -7.64 -4.68 4.65
C LYS A 24 -6.41 -4.09 3.97
N LYS A 25 -6.40 -4.06 2.63
CA LYS A 25 -5.30 -3.45 1.85
C LYS A 25 -5.13 -2.00 2.26
N ARG A 26 -3.88 -1.58 2.49
CA ARG A 26 -3.57 -0.19 2.82
C ARG A 26 -3.52 0.65 1.55
N LEU A 27 -4.04 1.87 1.64
CA LEU A 27 -3.88 2.88 0.60
C LEU A 27 -2.44 3.41 0.58
N ILE A 28 -1.89 3.66 1.77
CA ILE A 28 -0.49 4.04 1.99
C ILE A 28 0.16 2.88 2.73
N PHE A 29 1.09 2.19 2.07
CA PHE A 29 1.81 1.06 2.64
C PHE A 29 2.63 1.49 3.85
N ASP A 30 2.72 0.60 4.84
CA ASP A 30 3.38 0.87 6.11
C ASP A 30 4.85 0.49 6.02
N GLN A 31 5.77 1.45 6.12
CA GLN A 31 7.20 1.14 6.10
C GLN A 31 7.72 0.74 7.49
N ALA A 32 6.96 0.94 8.57
CA ALA A 32 7.42 0.64 9.93
C ALA A 32 7.94 -0.81 10.12
N PRO A 33 7.28 -1.87 9.59
CA PRO A 33 7.77 -3.24 9.72
C PRO A 33 9.11 -3.52 9.03
N ILE A 34 9.52 -2.66 8.09
CA ILE A 34 10.77 -2.76 7.32
C ILE A 34 11.73 -1.61 7.66
N GLY A 35 11.60 -1.03 8.86
CA GLY A 35 12.52 -0.01 9.39
C GLY A 35 12.31 1.42 8.89
N GLY A 36 11.18 1.71 8.23
CA GLY A 36 10.85 3.05 7.73
C GLY A 36 9.77 3.77 8.54
N ILE A 37 9.23 4.85 7.95
CA ILE A 37 8.19 5.67 8.58
C ILE A 37 6.83 4.97 8.56
N GLY A 38 6.17 4.93 9.71
CA GLY A 38 4.85 4.34 9.82
C GLY A 38 3.79 5.07 8.98
N SER A 39 2.87 4.32 8.37
CA SER A 39 1.79 4.89 7.53
C SER A 39 0.88 5.88 8.27
N GLN A 40 0.83 5.82 9.61
CA GLN A 40 0.07 6.76 10.44
C GLN A 40 0.71 8.14 10.47
N TRP A 41 2.04 8.22 10.54
CA TRP A 41 2.77 9.50 10.49
C TRP A 41 2.60 10.18 9.14
N VAL A 42 2.63 9.40 8.04
CA VAL A 42 2.39 9.92 6.69
C VAL A 42 0.97 10.50 6.58
N LYS A 43 -0.05 9.83 7.14
CA LYS A 43 -1.43 10.34 7.17
C LYS A 43 -1.57 11.59 8.03
N ALA A 44 -0.94 11.60 9.20
CA ALA A 44 -0.95 12.77 10.09
C ALA A 44 -0.37 14.00 9.39
N PHE A 45 0.75 13.82 8.68
CA PHE A 45 1.34 14.87 7.85
C PHE A 45 0.35 15.38 6.80
N PHE A 46 -0.28 14.49 6.01
CA PHE A 46 -1.25 14.91 4.98
C PHE A 46 -2.48 15.62 5.54
N ILE A 47 -3.01 15.18 6.68
CA ILE A 47 -4.17 15.82 7.33
C ILE A 47 -3.79 17.19 7.90
N SER A 48 -2.55 17.36 8.36
CA SER A 48 -2.08 18.64 8.92
C SER A 48 -1.89 19.72 7.84
N LEU A 49 -1.55 19.35 6.60
CA LEU A 49 -1.22 20.29 5.54
C LEU A 49 -2.34 21.29 5.21
N PRO A 50 -3.61 20.87 4.97
CA PRO A 50 -4.72 21.81 4.77
C PRO A 50 -4.92 22.78 5.93
N ILE A 51 -4.74 22.31 7.16
CA ILE A 51 -4.93 23.11 8.38
C ILE A 51 -3.84 24.17 8.48
N ILE A 52 -2.58 23.77 8.30
CA ILE A 52 -1.44 24.68 8.31
C ILE A 52 -1.59 25.73 7.20
N LEU A 53 -2.01 25.30 6.01
CA LEU A 53 -2.26 26.19 4.88
C LEU A 53 -3.36 27.22 5.21
N TYR A 54 -4.48 26.75 5.78
CA TYR A 54 -5.58 27.63 6.18
C TYR A 54 -5.11 28.68 7.19
N ILE A 55 -4.43 28.25 8.26
CA ILE A 55 -3.90 29.15 9.29
C ILE A 55 -2.91 30.14 8.69
N GLY A 56 -2.05 29.69 7.76
CA GLY A 56 -1.10 30.55 7.07
C GLY A 56 -1.78 31.64 6.25
N ILE A 57 -2.73 31.28 5.39
CA ILE A 57 -3.39 32.21 4.46
C ILE A 57 -4.33 33.17 5.17
N PHE A 58 -5.11 32.67 6.13
CA PHE A 58 -6.12 33.45 6.83
C PHE A 58 -5.61 34.08 8.14
N ASN A 59 -4.29 34.14 8.35
CA ASN A 59 -3.76 34.92 9.46
C ASN A 59 -3.99 36.44 9.21
N PRO A 60 -4.11 37.25 10.27
CA PRO A 60 -4.45 38.67 10.11
C PRO A 60 -3.48 39.47 9.23
N LYS A 61 -2.18 39.13 9.24
CA LYS A 61 -1.15 39.86 8.48
C LYS A 61 -1.26 39.59 6.98
N ILE A 62 -1.36 38.33 6.60
CA ILE A 62 -1.46 37.88 5.20
C ILE A 62 -2.84 38.23 4.65
N PHE A 63 -3.88 38.05 5.46
CA PHE A 63 -5.24 38.39 5.06
C PHE A 63 -5.43 39.89 4.82
N ALA A 64 -4.83 40.75 5.66
CA ALA A 64 -4.85 42.20 5.43
C ALA A 64 -4.11 42.61 4.15
N MET A 65 -3.08 41.85 3.73
CA MET A 65 -2.32 42.10 2.51
C MET A 65 -3.06 41.63 1.25
N LEU A 66 -3.70 40.47 1.30
CA LEU A 66 -4.35 39.85 0.13
C LEU A 66 -5.81 40.29 -0.06
N GLY A 67 -6.51 40.59 1.03
CA GLY A 67 -7.96 40.73 1.02
C GLY A 67 -8.68 39.38 0.85
N ILE A 68 -10.00 39.39 1.11
CA ILE A 68 -10.79 38.15 1.24
C ILE A 68 -10.86 37.33 -0.06
N ALA A 69 -11.08 38.00 -1.19
CA ALA A 69 -11.26 37.32 -2.47
C ALA A 69 -9.97 36.60 -2.92
N GLN A 70 -8.83 37.28 -2.82
CA GLN A 70 -7.55 36.72 -3.25
C GLN A 70 -7.06 35.61 -2.30
N ALA A 71 -7.29 35.76 -0.98
CA ALA A 71 -6.99 34.72 -0.01
C ALA A 71 -7.75 33.40 -0.30
N ILE A 72 -9.04 33.51 -0.66
CA ILE A 72 -9.86 32.33 -1.04
C ILE A 72 -9.30 31.67 -2.30
N ILE A 73 -8.99 32.45 -3.34
CA ILE A 73 -8.43 31.92 -4.59
C ILE A 73 -7.10 31.20 -4.32
N PHE A 74 -6.20 31.82 -3.55
CA PHE A 74 -4.94 31.18 -3.17
C PHE A 74 -5.16 29.88 -2.41
N TYR A 75 -6.07 29.87 -1.44
CA TYR A 75 -6.36 28.67 -0.66
C TYR A 75 -6.82 27.51 -1.55
N ILE A 76 -7.71 27.75 -2.52
CA ILE A 76 -8.17 26.72 -3.46
C ILE A 76 -7.03 26.20 -4.33
N VAL A 77 -6.20 27.10 -4.89
CA VAL A 77 -5.06 26.72 -5.73
C VAL A 77 -4.06 25.88 -4.93
N PHE A 78 -3.66 26.33 -3.73
CA PHE A 78 -2.74 25.57 -2.89
C PHE A 78 -3.32 24.23 -2.42
N LEU A 79 -4.62 24.15 -2.11
CA LEU A 79 -5.26 22.87 -1.82
C LEU A 79 -5.16 21.89 -2.99
N SER A 80 -5.38 22.37 -4.23
CA SER A 80 -5.24 21.52 -5.41
C SER A 80 -3.79 21.01 -5.59
N MET A 81 -2.79 21.85 -5.32
CA MET A 81 -1.38 21.45 -5.32
C MET A 81 -1.08 20.42 -4.23
N ILE A 82 -1.61 20.61 -3.02
CA ILE A 82 -1.47 19.64 -1.92
C ILE A 82 -2.05 18.28 -2.31
N MET A 83 -3.21 18.24 -2.96
CA MET A 83 -3.82 16.98 -3.41
C MET A 83 -2.92 16.23 -4.40
N ILE A 84 -2.34 16.93 -5.37
CA ILE A 84 -1.37 16.35 -6.32
C ILE A 84 -0.14 15.82 -5.57
N MET A 85 0.38 16.58 -4.60
CA MET A 85 1.51 16.18 -3.78
C MET A 85 1.21 14.93 -2.94
N ILE A 86 0.03 14.85 -2.32
CA ILE A 86 -0.41 13.67 -1.55
C ILE A 86 -0.44 12.42 -2.44
N ALA A 87 -0.99 12.54 -3.66
CA ALA A 87 -1.02 11.43 -4.61
C ALA A 87 0.40 11.00 -5.02
N GLY A 88 1.27 11.95 -5.34
CA GLY A 88 2.67 11.69 -5.71
C GLY A 88 3.46 11.02 -4.58
N LEU A 89 3.37 11.54 -3.36
CA LEU A 89 4.05 10.98 -2.19
C LEU A 89 3.52 9.59 -1.82
N THR A 90 2.21 9.36 -1.95
CA THR A 90 1.61 8.04 -1.76
C THR A 90 2.15 7.04 -2.78
N PHE A 91 2.24 7.43 -4.06
CA PHE A 91 2.81 6.60 -5.12
C PHE A 91 4.28 6.26 -4.84
N ILE A 92 5.10 7.25 -4.52
CA ILE A 92 6.52 7.06 -4.19
C ILE A 92 6.68 6.13 -2.99
N ASN A 93 5.91 6.35 -1.91
CA ASN A 93 5.92 5.51 -0.71
C ASN A 93 5.61 4.05 -1.05
N ASN A 94 4.51 3.81 -1.77
CA ASN A 94 4.07 2.46 -2.07
C ASN A 94 5.06 1.75 -3.00
N ASN A 95 5.58 2.45 -4.02
CA ASN A 95 6.58 1.90 -4.93
C ASN A 95 7.88 1.57 -4.20
N LYS A 96 8.29 2.39 -3.22
CA LYS A 96 9.46 2.11 -2.38
C LYS A 96 9.27 0.84 -1.56
N VAL A 97 8.14 0.68 -0.88
CA VAL A 97 7.82 -0.55 -0.13
C VAL A 97 7.87 -1.77 -1.04
N MET A 98 7.20 -1.69 -2.20
CA MET A 98 7.19 -2.77 -3.19
C MET A 98 8.59 -3.20 -3.60
N ARG A 99 9.47 -2.23 -3.91
CA ARG A 99 10.87 -2.50 -4.26
C ARG A 99 11.67 -3.14 -3.12
N GLN A 100 11.40 -2.75 -1.88
CA GLN A 100 12.09 -3.29 -0.71
C GLN A 100 11.68 -4.74 -0.40
N ILE A 101 10.40 -5.07 -0.54
CA ILE A 101 9.90 -6.41 -0.22
C ILE A 101 9.98 -7.39 -1.40
N ALA A 102 10.05 -6.89 -2.66
CA ALA A 102 10.07 -7.74 -3.85
C ALA A 102 11.17 -8.82 -3.86
N PRO A 103 12.43 -8.56 -3.44
CA PRO A 103 13.45 -9.61 -3.39
C PRO A 103 13.09 -10.75 -2.44
N SER A 104 12.52 -10.43 -1.28
CA SER A 104 12.07 -11.43 -0.30
C SER A 104 10.87 -12.19 -0.82
N TRP A 105 9.92 -11.49 -1.44
CA TRP A 105 8.76 -12.11 -2.08
C TRP A 105 9.15 -13.09 -3.17
N ASN A 106 10.06 -12.70 -4.07
CA ASN A 106 10.50 -13.53 -5.20
C ASN A 106 11.28 -14.77 -4.74
N LYS A 107 11.93 -14.71 -3.57
CA LYS A 107 12.57 -15.88 -2.96
C LYS A 107 11.53 -16.90 -2.46
N LEU A 108 10.42 -16.43 -1.87
CA LEU A 108 9.36 -17.30 -1.36
C LEU A 108 8.43 -17.82 -2.48
N PHE A 109 8.10 -16.96 -3.44
CA PHE A 109 7.13 -17.21 -4.51
C PHE A 109 7.66 -16.79 -5.88
N PRO A 110 8.62 -17.53 -6.47
CA PRO A 110 9.30 -17.12 -7.70
C PRO A 110 8.37 -17.04 -8.93
N SER A 111 7.29 -17.81 -8.96
CA SER A 111 6.29 -17.81 -10.04
C SER A 111 5.13 -16.84 -9.84
N VAL A 112 5.06 -16.16 -8.69
CA VAL A 112 3.92 -15.31 -8.32
C VAL A 112 4.38 -13.87 -8.22
N GLU A 113 3.84 -13.02 -9.08
CA GLU A 113 4.15 -11.60 -9.00
C GLU A 113 3.34 -10.87 -7.94
N LEU A 114 4.06 -10.17 -7.06
CA LEU A 114 3.46 -9.39 -5.99
C LEU A 114 2.47 -8.33 -6.51
N THR A 115 2.72 -7.74 -7.69
CA THR A 115 1.82 -6.76 -8.32
C THR A 115 0.48 -7.40 -8.71
N GLN A 116 0.48 -8.65 -9.15
CA GLN A 116 -0.73 -9.37 -9.54
C GLN A 116 -1.56 -9.76 -8.32
N VAL A 117 -0.89 -10.11 -7.21
CA VAL A 117 -1.50 -10.39 -5.91
C VAL A 117 -2.15 -9.14 -5.30
N LEU A 118 -1.54 -7.98 -5.50
CA LEU A 118 -2.05 -6.71 -4.99
C LEU A 118 -3.04 -6.02 -5.94
N SER A 119 -3.17 -6.49 -7.18
CA SER A 119 -4.08 -5.88 -8.15
C SER A 119 -5.53 -6.01 -7.69
N SER A 120 -6.31 -4.96 -7.93
CA SER A 120 -7.78 -5.02 -7.81
C SER A 120 -8.46 -5.44 -9.12
N GLY A 121 -7.69 -5.62 -10.19
CA GLY A 121 -8.19 -6.08 -11.49
C GLY A 121 -8.27 -7.61 -11.58
N THR A 122 -8.68 -8.09 -12.75
CA THR A 122 -8.74 -9.53 -13.05
C THR A 122 -7.33 -10.10 -13.16
N THR A 123 -6.86 -10.76 -12.10
CA THR A 123 -5.60 -11.51 -12.07
C THR A 123 -5.87 -12.95 -11.63
N PRO A 124 -4.94 -13.89 -11.88
CA PRO A 124 -5.05 -15.25 -11.35
C PRO A 124 -5.16 -15.29 -9.82
N TYR A 125 -4.72 -14.23 -9.13
CA TYR A 125 -4.66 -14.14 -7.68
C TYR A 125 -5.71 -13.20 -7.07
N LYS A 126 -6.79 -12.89 -7.78
CA LYS A 126 -7.84 -11.95 -7.33
C LYS A 126 -8.43 -12.31 -5.95
N ASP A 127 -8.49 -13.60 -5.63
CA ASP A 127 -9.03 -14.13 -4.38
C ASP A 127 -7.99 -14.21 -3.25
N PHE A 128 -6.77 -13.71 -3.47
CA PHE A 128 -5.69 -13.72 -2.50
C PHE A 128 -6.12 -13.20 -1.12
N LEU A 129 -6.71 -12.00 -1.08
CA LEU A 129 -7.09 -11.37 0.19
C LEU A 129 -8.14 -12.20 0.94
N LYS A 130 -9.03 -12.87 0.20
CA LYS A 130 -10.04 -13.76 0.78
C LYS A 130 -9.39 -14.99 1.42
N SER A 131 -8.44 -15.60 0.73
CA SER A 131 -7.69 -16.74 1.29
C SER A 131 -6.80 -16.34 2.46
N TYR A 132 -6.10 -15.22 2.37
CA TYR A 132 -5.29 -14.71 3.47
C TYR A 132 -6.13 -14.43 4.73
N ASN A 133 -7.33 -13.86 4.58
CA ASN A 133 -8.26 -13.66 5.69
C ASN A 133 -8.69 -14.98 6.37
N ARG A 134 -8.80 -16.08 5.62
CA ARG A 134 -9.09 -17.40 6.21
C ARG A 134 -7.89 -17.88 7.02
N LEU A 135 -6.68 -17.74 6.48
CA LEU A 135 -5.44 -18.14 7.17
C LEU A 135 -5.17 -17.32 8.44
N LEU A 136 -5.56 -16.05 8.47
CA LEU A 136 -5.43 -15.21 9.67
C LEU A 136 -6.21 -15.74 10.88
N SER A 137 -7.28 -16.52 10.68
CA SER A 137 -8.03 -17.13 11.78
C SER A 137 -7.38 -18.38 12.37
N MET A 138 -6.33 -18.89 11.74
CA MET A 138 -5.67 -20.15 12.11
C MET A 138 -4.41 -19.95 12.96
N ASP A 139 -4.01 -18.70 13.24
CA ASP A 139 -2.83 -18.33 14.05
C ASP A 139 -1.54 -19.08 13.65
N LEU A 140 -1.32 -19.21 12.34
CA LEU A 140 -0.23 -19.98 11.76
C LEU A 140 1.13 -19.28 11.96
N ASP A 141 2.17 -20.08 12.14
CA ASP A 141 3.54 -19.58 12.09
C ASP A 141 3.94 -19.15 10.65
N ASP A 142 5.09 -18.49 10.50
CA ASP A 142 5.52 -17.94 9.19
C ASP A 142 5.75 -19.03 8.12
N LYS A 143 6.21 -20.22 8.51
CA LYS A 143 6.48 -21.34 7.58
C LYS A 143 5.20 -22.08 7.18
N GLU A 144 4.30 -22.29 8.14
CA GLU A 144 2.97 -22.82 7.91
C GLU A 144 2.16 -21.89 7.02
N LEU A 145 2.22 -20.57 7.29
CA LEU A 145 1.60 -19.55 6.47
C LEU A 145 2.16 -19.58 5.05
N GLU A 146 3.48 -19.65 4.88
CA GLU A 146 4.11 -19.77 3.56
C GLU A 146 3.60 -20.99 2.80
N THR A 147 3.57 -22.15 3.45
CA THR A 147 3.15 -23.42 2.86
C THR A 147 1.68 -23.35 2.41
N LYS A 148 0.79 -22.88 3.29
CA LYS A 148 -0.64 -22.71 2.99
C LYS A 148 -0.88 -21.65 1.90
N MET A 149 -0.04 -20.63 1.81
CA MET A 149 -0.11 -19.65 0.73
C MET A 149 0.33 -20.23 -0.61
N LYS A 150 1.37 -21.09 -0.66
CA LYS A 150 1.75 -21.81 -1.88
C LYS A 150 0.63 -22.70 -2.38
N GLU A 151 0.00 -23.48 -1.50
CA GLU A 151 -1.18 -24.30 -1.83
C GLU A 151 -2.32 -23.44 -2.40
N ASN A 152 -2.64 -22.32 -1.75
CA ASN A 152 -3.66 -21.40 -2.21
C ASN A 152 -3.33 -20.77 -3.57
N PHE A 153 -2.06 -20.46 -3.85
CA PHE A 153 -1.65 -19.94 -5.14
C PHE A 153 -1.85 -20.95 -6.27
N GLN A 154 -1.52 -22.22 -6.04
CA GLN A 154 -1.77 -23.28 -7.02
C GLN A 154 -3.26 -23.43 -7.30
N HIS A 155 -4.09 -23.49 -6.24
CA HIS A 155 -5.54 -23.55 -6.39
C HIS A 155 -6.11 -22.36 -7.17
N MET A 156 -5.64 -21.14 -6.87
CA MET A 156 -6.05 -19.94 -7.58
C MET A 156 -5.63 -19.94 -9.05
N GLN A 157 -4.43 -20.45 -9.36
CA GLN A 157 -3.96 -20.61 -10.74
C GLN A 157 -4.80 -21.63 -11.51
N GLU A 158 -5.19 -22.73 -10.87
CA GLU A 158 -6.07 -23.75 -11.46
C GLU A 158 -7.48 -23.21 -11.69
N GLU A 159 -8.09 -22.55 -10.70
CA GLU A 159 -9.41 -21.93 -10.82
C GLU A 159 -9.45 -20.82 -11.88
N ASN A 160 -8.33 -20.12 -12.08
CA ASN A 160 -8.21 -19.03 -13.04
C ASN A 160 -7.25 -19.40 -14.18
N LYS A 161 -7.22 -20.68 -14.59
CA LYS A 161 -6.26 -21.24 -15.56
C LYS A 161 -6.20 -20.45 -16.85
N GLU A 162 -7.35 -20.08 -17.42
CA GLU A 162 -7.41 -19.29 -18.65
C GLU A 162 -6.69 -17.94 -18.50
N ILE A 163 -6.93 -17.22 -17.40
CA ILE A 163 -6.30 -15.92 -17.12
C ILE A 163 -4.79 -16.13 -16.88
N TYR A 164 -4.43 -17.20 -16.17
CA TYR A 164 -3.04 -17.54 -15.88
C TYR A 164 -2.25 -17.85 -17.16
N GLU A 165 -2.78 -18.68 -18.05
CA GLU A 165 -2.19 -19.02 -19.34
C GLU A 165 -2.08 -17.78 -20.25
N MET A 166 -3.13 -16.96 -20.32
CA MET A 166 -3.11 -15.71 -21.10
C MET A 166 -2.01 -14.74 -20.63
N MET A 167 -1.78 -14.64 -19.32
CA MET A 167 -0.74 -13.76 -18.77
C MET A 167 0.66 -14.34 -18.90
N THR A 168 0.80 -15.66 -18.85
CA THR A 168 2.09 -16.36 -18.96
C THR A 168 2.56 -16.43 -20.40
N ASN A 169 1.67 -16.71 -21.36
CA ASN A 169 2.00 -16.81 -22.78
C ASN A 169 2.27 -15.46 -23.47
N ARG A 170 2.00 -14.34 -22.79
CA ARG A 170 2.30 -12.98 -23.27
C ARG A 170 3.66 -12.44 -22.81
N ARG A 171 4.41 -13.21 -22.02
CA ARG A 171 5.78 -12.88 -21.59
C ARG A 171 6.80 -13.54 -22.48
#